data_AF-A0A3B0XMQ6-F1
#
_entry.id   AF-A0A3B0XMQ6-F1
#
_cell.length_a   1.000
_cell.length_b   1.000
_cell.length_c   1.000
_cell.angle_alpha   90.00
_cell.angle_beta   90.00
_cell.angle_gamma   90.00
#
_symmetry.space_group_name_H-M   'P 1'
#
loop_
_entity.id
_entity.type
_entity.pdbx_description
1 polymer ?
#
loop_
_entity_poly.entity_id
_entity_poly.type
_entity_poly.pdbx_seq_one_letter_code
_entity_poly.pdbx_strand_id
1 'polypeptide(L)'
;MNITNPEQLADRFRDLQNTTFNGIQRVFVSLEDTPSPAYAVLDLEFQNTAHLEAIANDINVNGLPATQIFQITGGSRITAQIQNNRLQVDQITYDGSSTQLQLRVNGVGDYSTYQLTLSRANTLDPLFSTIDFKFRPGCFNSNCAPLQRNDAPLDEPLIDYLAKDFQSFKHLLMNAMAQRVPGWQATSEADLDQVIIDLIAADADELSDLQDR
;
A
#
# COMPACT_ATOMS: atom_id res chain seq x y z
N MET A 1 18.19 5.67 6.07
CA MET A 1 18.09 4.23 5.80
C MET A 1 16.77 4.01 5.10
N ASN A 2 16.72 3.49 3.88
CA ASN A 2 15.47 3.34 3.13
C ASN A 2 15.22 1.84 2.94
N ILE A 3 14.15 1.31 3.53
CA ILE A 3 13.76 -0.09 3.35
C ILE A 3 12.89 -0.16 2.09
N THR A 4 13.38 -0.84 1.05
CA THR A 4 12.66 -0.96 -0.23
C THR A 4 11.76 -2.19 -0.29
N ASN A 5 11.98 -3.19 0.57
CA ASN A 5 11.14 -4.39 0.65
C ASN A 5 9.91 -4.13 1.54
N PRO A 6 8.68 -4.25 1.02
CA PRO A 6 7.46 -3.98 1.79
C PRO A 6 7.27 -4.93 2.98
N GLU A 7 7.68 -6.20 2.89
CA GLU A 7 7.57 -7.16 3.99
C GLU A 7 8.49 -6.77 5.15
N GLN A 8 9.73 -6.36 4.84
CA GLN A 8 10.67 -5.90 5.86
C GLN A 8 10.20 -4.60 6.54
N LEU A 9 9.52 -3.74 5.80
CA LEU A 9 8.91 -2.54 6.36
C LEU A 9 7.75 -2.89 7.31
N ALA A 10 6.91 -3.86 6.92
CA ALA A 10 5.82 -4.35 7.76
C ALA A 10 6.32 -5.07 9.02
N ASP A 11 7.37 -5.89 8.91
CA ASP A 11 8.05 -6.52 10.05
C ASP A 11 8.56 -5.48 11.04
N ARG A 12 9.29 -4.48 10.54
CA ARG A 12 9.80 -3.39 11.38
C ARG A 12 8.67 -2.64 12.08
N PHE A 13 7.56 -2.39 11.39
CA PHE A 13 6.39 -1.74 11.98
C PHE A 13 5.79 -2.58 13.11
N ARG A 14 5.69 -3.91 12.92
CA ARG A 14 5.25 -4.85 13.98
C ARG A 14 6.17 -4.81 15.19
N ASP A 15 7.48 -4.79 14.98
CA ASP A 15 8.48 -4.79 16.05
C ASP A 15 8.38 -3.58 16.98
N LEU A 16 7.83 -2.44 16.50
CA LEU A 16 7.65 -1.25 17.32
C LEU A 16 6.80 -1.49 18.59
N GLN A 17 5.93 -2.51 18.61
CA GLN A 17 5.15 -2.86 19.82
C GLN A 17 6.03 -3.15 21.03
N ASN A 18 7.24 -3.64 20.82
CA ASN A 18 8.18 -4.02 21.88
C ASN A 18 9.28 -2.98 22.11
N THR A 19 9.17 -1.80 21.49
CA THR A 19 10.17 -0.73 21.59
C THR A 19 9.61 0.50 22.30
N THR A 20 10.48 1.45 22.62
CA THR A 20 10.06 2.77 23.10
C THR A 20 9.54 3.67 21.98
N PHE A 21 9.82 3.35 20.72
CA PHE A 21 9.38 4.15 19.58
C PHE A 21 7.95 3.80 19.18
N ASN A 22 7.27 4.79 18.61
CA ASN A 22 5.96 4.64 17.99
C ASN A 22 6.03 4.86 16.47
N GLY A 23 4.94 4.65 15.77
CA GLY A 23 4.84 4.87 14.33
C GLY A 23 3.40 5.10 13.89
N ILE A 24 3.21 6.00 12.93
CA ILE A 24 1.89 6.25 12.34
C ILE A 24 1.56 5.11 11.38
N GLN A 25 0.43 4.45 11.61
CA GLN A 25 -0.07 3.37 10.76
C GLN A 25 -1.01 3.90 9.67
N ARG A 26 -1.99 4.70 10.09
CA ARG A 26 -3.10 5.14 9.24
C ARG A 26 -3.55 6.54 9.63
N VAL A 27 -4.24 7.16 8.69
CA VAL A 27 -4.91 8.44 8.85
C VAL A 27 -6.27 8.36 8.17
N PHE A 28 -7.33 8.67 8.92
CA PHE A 28 -8.68 8.84 8.38
C PHE A 28 -9.00 10.31 8.32
N VAL A 29 -9.56 10.74 7.19
CA VAL A 29 -9.97 12.14 7.00
C VAL A 29 -11.48 12.21 7.02
N SER A 30 -12.01 12.94 7.97
CA SER A 30 -13.40 13.36 8.03
C SER A 30 -13.49 14.87 7.84
N LEU A 31 -14.58 15.31 7.21
CA LEU A 31 -14.87 16.72 7.03
C LEU A 31 -16.04 17.09 7.94
N GLU A 32 -16.14 18.35 8.29
CA GLU A 32 -17.33 18.88 8.94
C GLU A 32 -18.59 18.57 8.08
N ASP A 33 -19.66 18.08 8.70
CA ASP A 33 -20.93 17.73 8.03
C ASP A 33 -21.74 18.97 7.64
N THR A 34 -21.14 19.85 6.83
CA THR A 34 -21.77 21.04 6.27
C THR A 34 -21.52 21.12 4.77
N PRO A 35 -22.35 21.85 4.00
CA PRO A 35 -22.13 22.04 2.56
C PRO A 35 -20.80 22.72 2.19
N SER A 36 -20.17 23.40 3.15
CA SER A 36 -18.90 24.12 2.99
C SER A 36 -18.07 23.96 4.26
N PRO A 37 -17.40 22.81 4.44
CA PRO A 37 -16.66 22.50 5.67
C PRO A 37 -15.55 23.52 5.92
N ALA A 38 -15.51 24.08 7.13
CA ALA A 38 -14.51 25.07 7.52
C ALA A 38 -13.20 24.41 8.01
N TYR A 39 -13.28 23.17 8.46
CA TYR A 39 -12.15 22.40 8.97
C TYR A 39 -12.25 20.93 8.55
N ALA A 40 -11.14 20.22 8.69
CA ALA A 40 -11.08 18.77 8.57
C ALA A 40 -10.58 18.17 9.87
N VAL A 41 -10.96 16.91 10.12
CA VAL A 41 -10.48 16.11 11.24
C VAL A 41 -9.66 14.96 10.67
N LEU A 42 -8.44 14.79 11.20
CA LEU A 42 -7.54 13.70 10.88
C LEU A 42 -7.46 12.77 12.09
N ASP A 43 -8.02 11.57 11.98
CA ASP A 43 -7.90 10.53 13.00
C ASP A 43 -6.68 9.67 12.66
N LEU A 44 -5.61 9.83 13.44
CA LEU A 44 -4.38 9.06 13.28
C LEU A 44 -4.43 7.80 14.12
N GLU A 45 -4.05 6.67 13.52
CA GLU A 45 -3.86 5.40 14.21
C GLU A 45 -2.35 5.12 14.32
N PHE A 46 -1.89 4.84 15.53
CA PHE A 46 -0.51 4.53 15.85
C PHE A 46 -0.33 3.04 16.19
N GLN A 47 0.90 2.54 16.14
CA GLN A 47 1.18 1.14 16.48
C GLN A 47 1.01 0.83 17.97
N ASN A 48 1.32 1.80 18.84
CA ASN A 48 1.20 1.67 20.28
C ASN A 48 0.80 3.02 20.91
N THR A 49 0.68 3.07 22.24
CA THR A 49 0.28 4.28 22.98
C THR A 49 1.47 5.11 23.46
N ALA A 50 2.70 4.69 23.18
CA ALA A 50 3.90 5.37 23.65
C ALA A 50 3.94 6.81 23.12
N HIS A 51 4.30 7.74 24.00
CA HIS A 51 4.45 9.18 23.74
C HIS A 51 3.18 9.95 23.36
N LEU A 52 2.03 9.30 23.10
CA LEU A 52 0.81 10.00 22.67
C LEU A 52 0.31 11.00 23.72
N GLU A 53 0.29 10.61 24.99
CA GLU A 53 -0.08 11.50 26.10
C GLU A 53 0.89 12.67 26.23
N ALA A 54 2.20 12.42 26.09
CA ALA A 54 3.21 13.48 26.12
C ALA A 54 3.05 14.46 24.94
N ILE A 55 2.66 13.97 23.76
CA ILE A 55 2.37 14.79 22.58
C ILE A 55 1.13 15.65 22.80
N ALA A 56 0.06 15.07 23.35
CA ALA A 56 -1.14 15.81 23.70
C ALA A 56 -0.84 16.90 24.75
N ASN A 57 -0.07 16.57 25.80
CA ASN A 57 0.29 17.50 26.86
C ASN A 57 1.19 18.64 26.38
N ASP A 58 2.12 18.38 25.45
CA ASP A 58 2.95 19.43 24.85
C ASP A 58 2.13 20.57 24.24
N ILE A 59 0.99 20.24 23.64
CA ILE A 59 0.13 21.23 22.96
C ILE A 59 -0.96 21.75 23.91
N ASN A 60 -1.68 20.85 24.59
CA ASN A 60 -2.84 21.21 25.41
C ASN A 60 -2.47 21.78 26.78
N VAL A 61 -1.30 21.43 27.33
CA VAL A 61 -0.86 21.84 28.67
C VAL A 61 0.33 22.79 28.59
N ASN A 62 1.37 22.44 27.83
CA ASN A 62 2.60 23.23 27.74
C ASN A 62 2.47 24.40 26.74
N GLY A 63 1.39 24.46 25.97
CA GLY A 63 1.09 25.56 25.05
C GLY A 63 2.02 25.64 23.84
N LEU A 64 2.68 24.53 23.46
CA LEU A 64 3.44 24.50 22.22
C LEU A 64 2.49 24.62 21.03
N PRO A 65 2.83 25.44 20.00
CA PRO A 65 2.02 25.50 18.81
C PRO A 65 2.06 24.16 18.09
N ALA A 66 0.88 23.63 17.73
CA ALA A 66 0.77 22.32 17.11
C ALA A 66 1.57 22.21 15.79
N THR A 67 1.81 23.32 15.10
CA THR A 67 2.65 23.40 13.89
C THR A 67 4.13 23.06 14.09
N GLN A 68 4.64 23.11 15.32
CA GLN A 68 6.01 22.67 15.62
C GLN A 68 6.11 21.14 15.66
N ILE A 69 5.05 20.46 16.09
CA ILE A 69 5.01 19.00 16.20
C ILE A 69 4.43 18.38 14.94
N PHE A 70 3.36 18.93 14.40
CA PHE A 70 2.65 18.42 13.23
C PHE A 70 2.77 19.42 12.08
N GLN A 71 3.46 18.99 11.03
CA GLN A 71 3.67 19.79 9.83
C GLN A 71 2.93 19.16 8.67
N ILE A 72 2.09 19.94 8.01
CA ILE A 72 1.40 19.54 6.78
C ILE A 72 2.09 20.23 5.61
N THR A 73 2.49 19.45 4.61
CA THR A 73 3.08 19.93 3.36
C THR A 73 2.37 19.32 2.15
N GLY A 74 2.67 19.84 0.95
CA GLY A 74 2.04 19.38 -0.30
C GLY A 74 0.86 20.26 -0.75
N GLY A 75 -0.02 19.66 -1.54
CA GLY A 75 -1.07 20.39 -2.27
C GLY A 75 -0.58 20.97 -3.60
N SER A 76 -1.41 20.91 -4.65
CA SER A 76 -1.08 21.49 -5.96
C SER A 76 -1.75 22.84 -6.19
N ARG A 77 -3.07 22.93 -5.99
CA ARG A 77 -3.84 24.16 -6.12
C ARG A 77 -4.00 24.86 -4.78
N ILE A 78 -4.27 24.10 -3.72
CA ILE A 78 -4.33 24.58 -2.34
C ILE A 78 -3.12 24.05 -1.60
N THR A 79 -2.01 24.78 -1.64
CA THR A 79 -0.79 24.44 -0.91
C THR A 79 -0.93 24.63 0.59
N ALA A 80 -0.46 23.66 1.38
CA ALA A 80 -0.29 23.84 2.81
C ALA A 80 0.85 24.83 3.06
N GLN A 81 0.58 25.91 3.82
CA GLN A 81 1.56 26.97 4.04
C GLN A 81 1.53 27.44 5.48
N ILE A 82 2.69 27.34 6.13
CA ILE A 82 2.86 27.75 7.53
C ILE A 82 2.63 29.27 7.70
N GLN A 83 3.15 30.08 6.77
CA GLN A 83 3.13 31.55 6.91
C GLN A 83 1.73 32.17 6.76
N ASN A 84 0.81 31.51 6.05
CA ASN A 84 -0.53 32.03 5.77
C ASN A 84 -1.61 31.43 6.68
N ASN A 85 -1.21 30.76 7.78
CA ASN A 85 -2.11 30.08 8.71
C ASN A 85 -3.11 29.13 8.02
N ARG A 86 -2.69 28.44 6.94
CA ARG A 86 -3.59 27.67 6.09
C ARG A 86 -3.21 26.20 6.08
N LEU A 87 -4.20 25.34 6.32
CA LEU A 87 -4.06 23.87 6.42
C LEU A 87 -3.04 23.46 7.48
N GLN A 88 -3.24 23.94 8.70
CA GLN A 88 -2.43 23.67 9.87
C GLN A 88 -3.25 22.98 10.93
N VAL A 89 -2.58 22.13 11.71
CA VAL A 89 -3.18 21.55 12.90
C VAL A 89 -3.36 22.65 13.93
N ASP A 90 -4.58 22.83 14.43
CA ASP A 90 -4.89 23.86 15.42
C ASP A 90 -5.41 23.28 16.75
N GLN A 91 -5.95 22.06 16.75
CA GLN A 91 -6.36 21.35 17.96
C GLN A 91 -5.98 19.88 17.91
N ILE A 92 -5.74 19.31 19.09
CA ILE A 92 -5.45 17.89 19.27
C ILE A 92 -6.28 17.32 20.40
N THR A 93 -6.88 16.17 20.15
CA THR A 93 -7.63 15.40 21.13
C THR A 93 -7.04 14.00 21.26
N TYR A 94 -6.76 13.60 22.50
CA TYR A 94 -6.30 12.27 22.87
C TYR A 94 -7.17 11.76 24.01
N ASP A 95 -7.63 10.51 23.93
CA ASP A 95 -8.52 9.91 24.93
C ASP A 95 -7.78 9.32 26.14
N GLY A 96 -6.44 9.33 26.13
CA GLY A 96 -5.60 8.86 27.22
C GLY A 96 -5.18 7.40 27.11
N SER A 97 -5.87 6.57 26.31
CA SER A 97 -5.70 5.11 26.37
C SER A 97 -5.70 4.38 25.04
N SER A 98 -6.23 4.98 23.98
CA SER A 98 -6.23 4.38 22.65
C SER A 98 -4.91 4.62 21.92
N THR A 99 -4.70 3.91 20.82
CA THR A 99 -3.64 4.22 19.85
C THR A 99 -4.07 5.32 18.87
N GLN A 100 -5.18 6.02 19.15
CA GLN A 100 -5.75 7.02 18.26
C GLN A 100 -5.45 8.44 18.74
N LEU A 101 -5.06 9.31 17.81
CA LEU A 101 -4.88 10.73 18.06
C LEU A 101 -5.66 11.53 17.02
N GLN A 102 -6.56 12.39 17.48
CA GLN A 102 -7.37 13.20 16.59
C GLN A 102 -6.76 14.60 16.45
N LEU A 103 -6.57 15.04 15.20
CA LEU A 103 -6.07 16.35 14.85
C LEU A 103 -7.15 17.15 14.13
N ARG A 104 -7.39 18.40 14.53
CA ARG A 104 -8.20 19.34 13.75
C ARG A 104 -7.30 20.19 12.89
N VAL A 105 -7.65 20.31 11.60
CA VAL A 105 -6.94 21.13 10.62
C VAL A 105 -7.81 22.32 10.22
N ASN A 106 -7.25 23.54 10.29
CA ASN A 106 -7.94 24.81 10.07
C ASN A 106 -8.23 25.13 8.58
N GLY A 107 -8.82 24.17 7.88
CA GLY A 107 -9.24 24.30 6.50
C GLY A 107 -9.37 22.95 5.80
N VAL A 108 -9.94 22.98 4.61
CA VAL A 108 -10.06 21.82 3.73
C VAL A 108 -9.24 22.06 2.47
N GLY A 109 -8.32 21.15 2.19
CA GLY A 109 -7.49 21.21 0.99
C GLY A 109 -8.23 20.77 -0.27
N ASP A 110 -7.47 20.56 -1.33
CA ASP A 110 -7.97 19.98 -2.58
C ASP A 110 -7.79 18.44 -2.57
N TYR A 111 -7.95 17.81 -3.74
CA TYR A 111 -7.77 16.36 -3.91
C TYR A 111 -6.32 15.93 -4.19
N SER A 112 -5.36 16.83 -4.03
CA SER A 112 -3.94 16.49 -4.12
C SER A 112 -3.49 15.64 -2.94
N THR A 113 -2.31 15.04 -3.07
CA THR A 113 -1.63 14.40 -1.94
C THR A 113 -1.04 15.47 -1.02
N TYR A 114 -1.34 15.34 0.26
CA TYR A 114 -0.72 16.08 1.35
C TYR A 114 0.09 15.11 2.20
N GLN A 115 1.12 15.62 2.83
CA GLN A 115 1.98 14.85 3.71
C GLN A 115 1.93 15.46 5.10
N LEU A 116 1.61 14.61 6.09
CA LEU A 116 1.69 14.95 7.51
C LEU A 116 2.99 14.38 8.07
N THR A 117 3.82 15.24 8.66
CA THR A 117 5.05 14.85 9.35
C THR A 117 4.93 15.19 10.83
N LEU A 118 5.20 14.21 11.68
CA LEU A 118 5.32 14.38 13.12
C LEU A 118 6.80 14.58 13.49
N SER A 119 7.15 15.82 13.85
CA SER A 119 8.49 16.26 14.18
C SER A 119 8.66 16.38 15.70
N ARG A 120 8.89 15.27 16.39
CA ARG A 120 9.29 15.25 17.80
C ARG A 120 10.43 14.26 18.02
N ALA A 121 11.56 14.77 18.52
CA ALA A 121 12.77 13.97 18.66
C ALA A 121 12.55 12.74 19.56
N ASN A 122 13.13 11.60 19.16
CA ASN A 122 13.18 10.35 19.93
C ASN A 122 11.83 9.78 20.36
N THR A 123 10.75 10.02 19.61
CA THR A 123 9.41 9.52 19.95
C THR A 123 8.88 8.52 18.92
N LEU A 124 9.07 8.83 17.63
CA LEU A 124 8.68 7.96 16.53
C LEU A 124 9.91 7.38 15.84
N ASP A 125 9.72 6.19 15.28
CA ASP A 125 10.64 5.64 14.30
C ASP A 125 10.66 6.56 13.06
N PRO A 126 11.85 7.00 12.58
CA PRO A 126 11.94 7.92 11.44
C PRO A 126 11.20 7.44 10.19
N LEU A 127 11.09 6.12 9.97
CA LEU A 127 10.39 5.55 8.81
C LEU A 127 8.87 5.67 8.89
N PHE A 128 8.31 5.86 10.10
CA PHE A 128 6.86 5.93 10.34
C PHE A 128 6.47 7.27 10.98
N SER A 129 7.32 8.28 10.84
CA SER A 129 7.09 9.66 11.32
C SER A 129 6.24 10.50 10.37
N THR A 130 6.01 9.99 9.16
CA THR A 130 5.37 10.72 8.06
C THR A 130 4.32 9.83 7.40
N ILE A 131 3.17 10.42 7.06
CA ILE A 131 2.09 9.74 6.35
C ILE A 131 1.46 10.67 5.31
N ASP A 132 1.14 10.13 4.15
CA ASP A 132 0.41 10.84 3.11
C ASP A 132 -1.11 10.71 3.31
N PHE A 133 -1.86 11.74 2.96
CA PHE A 133 -3.33 11.76 3.01
C PHE A 133 -3.93 12.67 1.93
N LYS A 134 -5.26 12.61 1.76
CA LYS A 134 -6.03 13.46 0.83
C LYS A 134 -7.31 13.93 1.53
N PHE A 135 -7.80 15.13 1.21
CA PHE A 135 -9.09 15.62 1.70
C PHE A 135 -10.26 14.99 0.93
N ARG A 136 -10.38 13.66 1.05
CA ARG A 136 -11.49 12.87 0.50
C ARG A 136 -12.10 12.03 1.63
N PRO A 137 -13.36 12.29 2.02
CA PRO A 137 -14.06 11.44 2.97
C PRO A 137 -14.06 9.98 2.48
N GLY A 138 -13.69 9.04 3.34
CA GLY A 138 -13.85 7.60 3.08
C GLY A 138 -12.69 6.87 2.37
N CYS A 139 -11.51 7.47 2.19
CA CYS A 139 -10.30 6.71 1.82
C CYS A 139 -9.53 6.31 3.09
N PHE A 140 -9.39 5.01 3.32
CA PHE A 140 -8.87 4.41 4.55
C PHE A 140 -7.32 4.31 4.61
N ASN A 141 -6.62 4.70 3.53
CA ASN A 141 -5.18 4.92 3.45
C ASN A 141 -4.81 5.77 2.20
N SER A 142 -3.59 6.32 2.14
CA SER A 142 -3.04 6.97 0.93
C SER A 142 -2.77 6.00 -0.23
N ASN A 143 -2.80 4.69 0.06
CA ASN A 143 -2.78 3.59 -0.91
C ASN A 143 -4.13 3.40 -1.63
N CYS A 144 -5.01 4.40 -1.64
CA CYS A 144 -5.98 4.61 -2.73
C CYS A 144 -5.28 4.86 -4.09
N ALA A 145 -4.18 4.16 -4.38
CA ALA A 145 -3.82 3.86 -5.75
C ALA A 145 -5.00 3.06 -6.32
N PRO A 146 -5.52 3.38 -7.52
CA PRO A 146 -6.32 2.40 -8.23
C PRO A 146 -5.50 1.10 -8.21
N LEU A 147 -6.17 -0.05 -7.98
CA LEU A 147 -5.55 -1.36 -8.20
C LEU A 147 -4.68 -1.20 -9.44
N GLN A 148 -3.38 -1.45 -9.30
CA GLN A 148 -2.47 -1.45 -10.43
C GLN A 148 -3.23 -2.17 -11.53
N ARG A 149 -3.49 -1.46 -12.65
CA ARG A 149 -4.29 -2.02 -13.73
C ARG A 149 -3.53 -3.28 -14.09
N ASN A 150 -4.02 -4.43 -13.63
CA ASN A 150 -3.50 -5.70 -14.09
C ASN A 150 -3.61 -5.55 -15.60
N ASP A 151 -2.49 -5.71 -16.29
CA ASP A 151 -2.55 -5.83 -17.73
C ASP A 151 -3.68 -6.79 -18.05
N ALA A 152 -4.45 -6.49 -19.10
CA ALA A 152 -5.54 -7.37 -19.50
C ALA A 152 -4.98 -8.81 -19.47
N PRO A 153 -5.68 -9.76 -18.82
CA PRO A 153 -5.18 -11.13 -18.74
C PRO A 153 -4.76 -11.55 -20.15
N LEU A 154 -3.54 -12.09 -20.28
CA LEU A 154 -3.08 -12.61 -21.54
C LEU A 154 -4.16 -13.55 -22.09
N ASP A 155 -4.40 -13.50 -23.40
CA ASP A 155 -5.34 -14.41 -24.04
C ASP A 155 -5.01 -15.83 -23.56
N GLU A 156 -6.02 -16.49 -22.97
CA GLU A 156 -5.87 -17.85 -22.50
C GLU A 156 -5.42 -18.72 -23.68
N PRO A 157 -4.49 -19.68 -23.45
CA PRO A 157 -4.08 -20.58 -24.52
C PRO A 157 -5.32 -21.24 -25.12
N LEU A 158 -5.34 -21.41 -26.44
CA LEU A 158 -6.39 -22.17 -27.08
C LEU A 158 -6.33 -23.61 -26.53
N ILE A 159 -7.29 -23.97 -25.68
CA ILE A 159 -7.39 -25.30 -25.09
C ILE A 159 -8.05 -26.22 -26.13
N ASP A 160 -7.32 -27.21 -26.62
CA ASP A 160 -7.90 -28.31 -27.38
C ASP A 160 -8.43 -29.36 -26.39
N TYR A 161 -9.74 -29.31 -26.13
CA TYR A 161 -10.41 -30.23 -25.20
C TYR A 161 -10.45 -31.69 -25.69
N LEU A 162 -10.07 -31.95 -26.95
CA LEU A 162 -9.94 -33.30 -27.48
C LEU A 162 -8.52 -33.86 -27.31
N ALA A 163 -7.55 -33.04 -26.89
CA ALA A 163 -6.22 -33.52 -26.58
C ALA A 163 -6.26 -34.42 -25.35
N LYS A 164 -6.00 -35.71 -25.57
CA LYS A 164 -6.12 -36.77 -24.57
C LYS A 164 -4.99 -37.79 -24.64
N ASP A 165 -4.11 -37.66 -25.62
CA ASP A 165 -2.97 -38.56 -25.86
C ASP A 165 -1.64 -37.80 -25.92
N PHE A 166 -0.52 -38.51 -25.73
CA PHE A 166 0.83 -37.96 -25.77
C PHE A 166 1.09 -37.03 -26.97
N GLN A 167 0.69 -37.43 -28.18
CA GLN A 167 0.99 -36.67 -29.40
C GLN A 167 0.20 -35.37 -29.44
N SER A 168 -1.07 -35.41 -29.03
CA SER A 168 -1.94 -34.24 -28.93
C SER A 168 -1.45 -33.25 -27.87
N PHE A 169 -0.98 -33.72 -26.71
CA PHE A 169 -0.38 -32.87 -25.67
C PHE A 169 0.95 -32.26 -26.11
N LYS A 170 1.84 -33.07 -26.71
CA LYS A 170 3.11 -32.58 -27.28
C LYS A 170 2.85 -31.47 -28.31
N HIS A 171 1.91 -31.70 -29.23
CA HIS A 171 1.54 -30.70 -30.24
C HIS A 171 1.05 -29.40 -29.62
N LEU A 172 0.17 -29.48 -28.61
CA LEU A 172 -0.35 -28.31 -27.88
C LEU A 172 0.78 -27.51 -27.22
N LEU A 173 1.68 -28.19 -26.50
CA LEU A 173 2.80 -27.56 -25.80
C LEU A 173 3.79 -26.89 -26.78
N MET A 174 4.07 -27.52 -27.93
CA MET A 174 4.91 -26.93 -28.96
C MET A 174 4.29 -25.68 -29.58
N ASN A 175 2.99 -25.71 -29.88
CA ASN A 175 2.27 -24.53 -30.39
C ASN A 175 2.28 -23.39 -29.35
N ALA A 176 2.09 -23.71 -28.07
CA ALA A 176 2.15 -22.75 -26.98
C ALA A 176 3.54 -22.09 -26.85
N MET A 177 4.62 -22.87 -27.01
CA MET A 177 5.99 -22.36 -27.00
C MET A 177 6.25 -21.40 -28.17
N ALA A 178 5.86 -21.79 -29.38
CA ALA A 178 6.03 -20.96 -30.58
C ALA A 178 5.27 -19.62 -30.50
N GLN A 179 4.12 -19.58 -29.84
CA GLN A 179 3.35 -18.34 -29.64
C GLN A 179 3.94 -17.42 -28.57
N ARG A 180 4.52 -17.98 -27.50
CA ARG A 180 4.95 -17.20 -26.32
C ARG A 180 6.42 -16.80 -26.34
N VAL A 181 7.26 -17.52 -27.08
CA VAL A 181 8.71 -17.30 -27.10
C VAL A 181 9.13 -16.86 -28.51
N PRO A 182 9.32 -15.55 -28.76
CA PRO A 182 9.73 -15.05 -30.06
C PRO A 182 11.02 -15.69 -30.56
N GLY A 183 10.97 -16.24 -31.77
CA GLY A 183 12.13 -16.89 -32.40
C GLY A 183 12.37 -18.34 -31.95
N TRP A 184 11.55 -18.89 -31.06
CA TRP A 184 11.63 -20.30 -30.70
C TRP A 184 11.20 -21.20 -31.88
N GLN A 185 12.00 -22.23 -32.15
CA GLN A 185 11.70 -23.29 -33.12
C GLN A 185 12.28 -24.60 -32.60
N ALA A 186 11.58 -25.71 -32.85
CA ALA A 186 12.11 -27.03 -32.56
C ALA A 186 13.31 -27.31 -33.48
N THR A 187 14.48 -27.60 -32.89
CA THR A 187 15.72 -27.82 -33.64
C THR A 187 16.14 -29.29 -33.67
N SER A 188 15.98 -30.02 -32.57
CA SER A 188 16.32 -31.45 -32.44
C SER A 188 15.52 -32.10 -31.33
N GLU A 189 15.18 -33.38 -31.47
CA GLU A 189 14.52 -34.18 -30.42
C GLU A 189 15.37 -34.31 -29.15
N ALA A 190 16.70 -34.14 -29.27
CA ALA A 190 17.62 -34.19 -28.14
C ALA A 190 17.78 -32.83 -27.42
N ASP A 191 17.13 -31.77 -27.90
CA ASP A 191 17.21 -30.47 -27.26
C ASP A 191 16.44 -30.47 -25.93
N LEU A 192 16.96 -29.75 -24.95
CA LEU A 192 16.45 -29.79 -23.58
C LEU A 192 14.97 -29.38 -23.49
N ASP A 193 14.57 -28.38 -24.27
CA ASP A 193 13.19 -27.92 -24.35
C ASP A 193 12.26 -28.96 -24.97
N GLN A 194 12.69 -29.67 -26.02
CA GLN A 194 11.94 -30.80 -26.59
C GLN A 194 11.79 -31.95 -25.58
N VAL A 195 12.87 -32.31 -24.88
CA VAL A 195 12.82 -33.38 -23.86
C VAL A 195 11.89 -33.01 -22.71
N ILE A 196 11.87 -31.76 -22.27
CA ILE A 196 10.94 -31.29 -21.23
C ILE A 196 9.50 -31.33 -21.73
N ILE A 197 9.24 -30.89 -22.97
CA ILE A 197 7.91 -30.98 -23.59
C ILE A 197 7.45 -32.44 -23.63
N ASP A 198 8.32 -33.36 -24.04
CA ASP A 198 8.00 -34.78 -24.12
C ASP A 198 7.72 -35.38 -22.74
N LEU A 199 8.49 -35.00 -21.72
CA LEU A 199 8.26 -35.46 -20.35
C LEU A 199 6.88 -35.01 -19.83
N ILE A 200 6.51 -33.74 -20.07
CA ILE A 200 5.20 -33.22 -19.64
C ILE A 200 4.07 -33.89 -20.43
N ALA A 201 4.25 -34.08 -21.75
CA ALA A 201 3.26 -34.75 -22.58
C ALA A 201 3.01 -36.21 -22.16
N ALA A 202 4.06 -36.92 -21.72
CA ALA A 202 3.95 -38.28 -21.22
C ALA A 202 3.21 -38.35 -19.87
N ASP A 203 3.51 -37.45 -18.94
CA ASP A 203 2.81 -37.36 -17.66
C ASP A 203 1.33 -36.98 -17.85
N ALA A 204 1.04 -36.06 -18.78
CA ALA A 204 -0.32 -35.67 -19.12
C ALA A 204 -1.13 -36.82 -19.74
N ASP A 205 -0.51 -37.67 -20.57
CA ASP A 205 -1.14 -38.87 -21.13
C ASP A 205 -1.52 -39.87 -20.03
N GLU A 206 -0.62 -40.12 -19.07
CA GLU A 206 -0.91 -40.99 -17.92
C GLU A 206 -2.03 -40.42 -17.04
N LEU A 207 -1.99 -39.13 -16.73
CA LEU A 207 -3.04 -38.45 -15.96
C LEU A 207 -4.39 -38.46 -16.70
N SER A 208 -4.37 -38.36 -18.02
CA SER A 208 -5.55 -38.45 -18.88
C SER A 208 -6.18 -39.85 -18.81
N ASP A 209 -5.38 -40.92 -18.91
CA ASP A 209 -5.86 -42.31 -18.70
C ASP A 209 -6.43 -42.51 -17.30
N LEU A 210 -5.75 -41.99 -16.27
CA LEU A 210 -6.24 -42.08 -14.88
C LEU A 210 -7.55 -41.34 -14.65
N GLN A 211 -7.81 -40.26 -15.39
CA GLN A 211 -9.07 -39.51 -15.30
C GLN A 211 -10.25 -40.29 -15.91
N ASP A 212 -10.00 -41.03 -16.99
CA ASP A 212 -11.04 -41.73 -17.75
C ASP A 212 -11.39 -43.12 -17.14
N ARG A 213 -10.62 -43.59 -16.15
CA ARG A 213 -10.84 -44.84 -15.40
C ARG A 213 -11.76 -44.66 -14.19
#